data_AF-A0ABD5PNA4-F1
#
_entry.id   AF-A0ABD5PNA4-F1
#
_cell.length_a   1.000
_cell.length_b   1.000
_cell.length_c   1.000
_cell.angle_alpha   90.00
_cell.angle_beta   90.00
_cell.angle_gamma   90.00
#
_symmetry.space_group_name_H-M   'P 1'
#
loop_
_entity.id
_entity.type
_entity.pdbx_description
1 polymer ?
#
loop_
_entity_poly.entity_id
_entity_poly.type
_entity_poly.pdbx_seq_one_letter_code
_entity_poly.pdbx_strand_id
1 'polypeptide(L)'
;MTDTGSAADSNDLDLFATPFNIGATILTAVSLLLALAFFWAGFQGGNLLFAGPQLSLLTGTVGATICAGIAVIAWVAAVYMEPGFDK
;
A
#
# COMPACT_ATOMS: atom_id res chain seq x y z
N MET A 1 20.48 38.86 10.99
CA MET A 1 21.13 37.57 11.28
C MET A 1 20.32 36.94 12.40
N THR A 2 19.40 36.05 12.03
CA THR A 2 18.65 35.22 12.96
C THR A 2 18.33 33.96 12.17
N ASP A 3 18.91 32.87 12.64
CA ASP A 3 19.15 31.65 11.89
C ASP A 3 17.84 30.95 11.52
N THR A 4 17.61 30.80 10.22
CA THR A 4 16.76 29.72 9.71
C THR A 4 17.49 28.42 10.07
N GLY A 5 17.15 27.88 11.24
CA GLY A 5 17.50 26.52 11.61
C GLY A 5 16.76 25.58 10.68
N SER A 6 17.29 25.39 9.46
CA SER A 6 17.00 24.24 8.62
C SER A 6 17.48 23.02 9.38
N ALA A 7 16.62 22.48 10.25
CA ALA A 7 16.65 21.07 10.58
C ALA A 7 16.27 20.34 9.29
N ALA A 8 17.24 20.17 8.40
CA ALA A 8 17.20 19.20 7.34
C ALA A 8 17.30 17.82 8.02
N ASP A 9 16.20 17.40 8.66
CA ASP A 9 16.02 16.00 9.00
C ASP A 9 15.85 15.27 7.67
N SER A 10 16.88 14.54 7.29
CA SER A 10 17.05 13.83 6.01
C SER A 10 16.14 12.60 5.88
N ASN A 11 14.88 12.74 6.26
CA ASN A 11 13.81 11.75 6.14
C ASN A 11 12.68 12.31 5.26
N ASP A 12 13.02 12.85 4.08
CA ASP A 12 12.16 13.51 3.07
C ASP A 12 11.08 12.59 2.44
N LEU A 13 10.56 11.63 3.19
CA LEU A 13 9.37 10.87 2.86
C LEU A 13 8.23 11.45 3.67
N ASP A 14 7.65 12.53 3.15
CA ASP A 14 6.56 13.26 3.79
C ASP A 14 5.20 12.54 3.63
N LEU A 15 5.19 11.23 3.97
CA LEU A 15 4.11 10.27 3.82
C LEU A 15 2.83 10.68 4.57
N PHE A 16 2.96 11.60 5.52
CA PHE A 16 1.88 12.05 6.39
C PHE A 16 1.59 13.55 6.32
N ALA A 17 2.23 14.33 5.44
CA ALA A 17 1.95 15.77 5.36
C ALA A 17 0.58 16.10 4.81
N THR A 18 0.08 15.33 3.84
CA THR A 18 -1.17 15.66 3.14
C THR A 18 -2.23 14.59 3.32
N PRO A 19 -3.52 14.97 3.29
CA PRO A 19 -4.61 14.01 3.34
C PRO A 19 -4.55 12.99 2.19
N PHE A 20 -4.04 13.40 1.02
CA PHE A 20 -3.80 12.52 -0.11
C PHE A 20 -2.71 11.48 0.19
N ASN A 21 -1.56 11.92 0.74
CA ASN A 21 -0.45 11.03 1.05
C ASN A 21 -0.79 10.04 2.18
N ILE A 22 -1.50 10.51 3.20
CA ILE A 22 -2.06 9.67 4.25
C ILE A 22 -3.00 8.61 3.65
N GLY A 23 -3.90 9.01 2.75
CA GLY A 23 -4.81 8.09 2.06
C GLY A 23 -4.09 7.05 1.23
N ALA A 24 -3.06 7.44 0.47
CA ALA A 24 -2.24 6.55 -0.35
C ALA A 24 -1.44 5.56 0.51
N THR A 25 -0.90 6.02 1.64
CA THR A 25 -0.18 5.18 2.61
C THR A 25 -1.11 4.14 3.24
N ILE A 26 -2.32 4.54 3.65
CA ILE A 26 -3.33 3.61 4.19
C ILE A 26 -3.73 2.59 3.12
N LEU A 27 -3.97 3.04 1.89
CA LEU A 27 -4.35 2.15 0.78
C LEU A 27 -3.25 1.13 0.47
N THR A 28 -1.98 1.55 0.55
CA THR A 28 -0.81 0.67 0.42
C THR A 28 -0.83 -0.43 1.48
N ALA A 29 -1.00 -0.05 2.75
CA ALA A 29 -1.02 -0.99 3.88
C ALA A 29 -2.18 -2.00 3.76
N VAL A 30 -3.38 -1.51 3.41
CA VAL A 30 -4.56 -2.36 3.22
C VAL A 30 -4.36 -3.32 2.04
N SER A 31 -3.82 -2.85 0.93
CA SER A 31 -3.57 -3.69 -0.25
C SER A 31 -2.52 -4.75 0.02
N LEU A 32 -1.48 -4.45 0.81
CA LEU A 32 -0.49 -5.44 1.24
C LEU A 32 -1.09 -6.51 2.15
N LEU A 33 -1.94 -6.11 3.10
CA LEU A 33 -2.67 -7.06 3.95
C LEU A 33 -3.60 -7.96 3.12
N LEU A 34 -4.30 -7.40 2.14
CA LEU A 34 -5.11 -8.18 1.21
C LEU A 34 -4.25 -9.15 0.39
N ALA A 35 -3.11 -8.70 -0.13
CA ALA A 35 -2.18 -9.55 -0.87
C ALA A 35 -1.73 -10.74 -0.03
N LEU A 36 -1.35 -10.49 1.23
CA LEU A 36 -0.96 -11.52 2.17
C LEU A 36 -2.12 -12.47 2.51
N ALA A 37 -3.33 -11.95 2.70
CA ALA A 37 -4.51 -12.76 2.95
C ALA A 37 -4.87 -13.67 1.77
N PHE A 38 -4.78 -13.18 0.53
CA PHE A 38 -5.00 -13.98 -0.68
C PHE A 38 -3.92 -15.04 -0.86
N PHE A 39 -2.65 -14.69 -0.60
CA PHE A 39 -1.55 -15.64 -0.65
C PHE A 39 -1.71 -16.74 0.40
N TRP A 40 -2.03 -16.37 1.64
CA TRP A 40 -2.26 -17.29 2.75
C TRP A 40 -3.46 -18.20 2.49
N ALA A 41 -4.60 -17.64 2.05
CA ALA A 41 -5.79 -18.42 1.72
C ALA A 41 -5.55 -19.41 0.58
N GLY A 42 -4.77 -19.02 -0.44
CA GLY A 42 -4.32 -19.93 -1.49
C GLY A 42 -3.38 -21.02 -0.99
N PHE A 43 -2.48 -20.70 -0.06
CA PHE A 43 -1.58 -21.68 0.55
C PHE A 43 -2.33 -22.72 1.39
N GLN A 44 -3.36 -22.29 2.12
CA GLN A 44 -4.16 -23.16 2.97
C GLN A 44 -5.19 -23.99 2.19
N GLY A 45 -5.28 -23.83 0.85
CA GLY A 45 -6.32 -24.44 0.03
C GLY A 45 -7.73 -24.03 0.47
N GLY A 46 -7.84 -22.85 1.11
CA GLY A 46 -9.03 -22.40 1.81
C GLY A 46 -10.18 -22.11 0.85
N ASN A 47 -11.41 -22.33 1.31
CA ASN A 47 -12.59 -21.93 0.56
C ASN A 47 -12.91 -20.47 0.90
N LEU A 48 -12.64 -19.53 -0.01
CA LEU A 48 -13.13 -18.16 0.18
C LEU A 48 -14.64 -18.18 -0.05
N LEU A 49 -15.41 -17.75 0.95
CA LEU A 49 -16.88 -17.74 0.94
C LEU A 49 -17.49 -17.06 -0.31
N PHE A 50 -16.72 -16.24 -1.02
CA PHE A 50 -17.11 -15.49 -2.22
C PHE A 50 -16.31 -15.82 -3.50
N ALA A 51 -15.26 -16.65 -3.46
CA ALA A 51 -14.35 -16.87 -4.60
C ALA A 51 -14.49 -18.25 -5.29
N GLY A 52 -15.51 -19.03 -4.95
CA GLY A 52 -15.79 -20.34 -5.54
C GLY A 52 -15.16 -21.54 -4.81
N PRO A 53 -15.41 -22.78 -5.27
CA PRO A 53 -14.96 -23.99 -4.61
C PRO A 53 -13.44 -24.17 -4.80
N GLN A 54 -12.71 -24.14 -3.70
CA GLN A 54 -11.25 -24.30 -3.59
C GLN A 54 -10.41 -23.19 -4.26
N LEU A 55 -9.81 -22.33 -3.45
CA LEU A 55 -8.64 -21.57 -3.89
C LEU A 55 -7.47 -22.55 -4.08
N SER A 56 -7.11 -22.78 -5.33
CA SER A 56 -5.80 -23.30 -5.66
C SER A 56 -4.73 -22.27 -5.29
N LEU A 57 -3.52 -22.74 -4.99
CA LEU A 57 -2.33 -21.90 -4.80
C LEU A 57 -2.14 -20.92 -5.96
N LEU A 58 -2.48 -21.34 -7.19
CA LEU A 58 -2.42 -20.49 -8.39
C LEU A 58 -3.38 -19.29 -8.28
N THR A 59 -4.61 -19.51 -7.84
CA THR A 59 -5.60 -18.43 -7.71
C THR A 59 -5.23 -17.47 -6.57
N GLY A 60 -4.73 -17.99 -5.45
CA GLY A 60 -4.24 -17.15 -4.35
C GLY A 60 -3.02 -16.31 -4.71
N THR A 61 -2.08 -16.87 -5.48
CA THR A 61 -0.90 -16.14 -5.97
C THR A 61 -1.25 -15.07 -7.01
N VAL A 62 -2.20 -15.35 -7.91
CA VAL A 62 -2.73 -14.33 -8.85
C VAL A 62 -3.40 -13.18 -8.09
N GLY A 63 -4.27 -13.48 -7.12
CA GLY A 63 -4.92 -12.47 -6.30
C GLY A 63 -3.92 -11.64 -5.47
N ALA A 64 -2.91 -12.31 -4.91
CA ALA A 64 -1.83 -11.66 -4.18
C ALA A 64 -1.01 -10.72 -5.07
N THR A 65 -0.71 -11.13 -6.30
CA THR A 65 0.07 -10.33 -7.27
C THR A 65 -0.68 -9.06 -7.67
N ILE A 66 -2.00 -9.14 -7.88
CA ILE A 66 -2.82 -7.97 -8.20
C ILE A 66 -2.84 -6.98 -7.02
N CYS A 67 -3.09 -7.48 -5.81
CA CYS A 67 -3.10 -6.63 -4.61
C CYS A 67 -1.71 -6.02 -4.34
N ALA A 68 -0.63 -6.76 -4.58
CA ALA A 68 0.74 -6.24 -4.49
C ALA A 68 1.00 -5.16 -5.54
N GLY A 69 0.50 -5.32 -6.77
CA GLY A 69 0.59 -4.28 -7.81
C GLY A 69 -0.13 -2.99 -7.40
N ILE A 70 -1.33 -3.10 -6.84
CA ILE A 70 -2.07 -1.94 -6.30
C ILE A 70 -1.30 -1.30 -5.14
N ALA A 71 -0.72 -2.10 -4.25
CA ALA A 71 0.10 -1.60 -3.14
C ALA A 71 1.33 -0.84 -3.64
N VAL A 72 2.02 -1.34 -4.68
CA VAL A 72 3.18 -0.65 -5.27
C VAL A 72 2.77 0.68 -5.90
N ILE A 73 1.65 0.72 -6.64
CA ILE A 73 1.17 1.97 -7.25
C ILE A 73 0.77 2.99 -6.17
N ALA A 74 0.05 2.53 -5.14
CA ALA A 74 -0.34 3.38 -4.01
C ALA A 74 0.88 3.88 -3.23
N TRP A 75 1.92 3.04 -3.09
CA TRP A 75 3.16 3.43 -2.42
C TRP A 75 3.96 4.43 -3.25
N VAL A 76 4.07 4.23 -4.56
CA VAL A 76 4.69 5.21 -5.46
C VAL A 76 3.94 6.54 -5.40
N ALA A 77 2.60 6.50 -5.38
CA ALA A 77 1.80 7.71 -5.18
C ALA A 77 2.05 8.36 -3.81
N ALA A 78 2.23 7.58 -2.75
CA ALA A 78 2.55 8.12 -1.43
C ALA A 78 3.95 8.75 -1.37
N VAL A 79 4.94 8.11 -2.00
CA VAL A 79 6.35 8.56 -1.96
C VAL A 79 6.59 9.75 -2.90
N TYR A 80 6.01 9.74 -4.10
CA TYR A 80 6.39 10.65 -5.18
C TYR A 80 5.34 11.70 -5.55
N MET A 81 4.12 11.63 -5.01
CA MET A 81 3.22 12.77 -5.16
C MET A 81 3.63 13.84 -4.15
N GLU A 82 4.10 14.97 -4.68
CA GLU A 82 4.29 16.19 -3.90
C GLU A 82 2.98 16.52 -3.14
N PRO A 83 3.07 17.21 -1.99
CA PRO A 83 1.96 17.89 -1.31
C PRO A 83 1.20 18.92 -2.19
N GLY A 84 0.73 18.54 -3.38
CA GLY A 84 0.12 19.44 -4.37
C GLY A 84 -1.31 19.87 -4.04
N PHE A 85 -1.84 19.49 -2.89
CA PHE A 85 -3.16 19.88 -2.39
C PHE A 85 -3.06 20.60 -1.05
N ASP A 86 -2.12 21.55 -0.93
CA ASP A 86 -2.23 22.62 0.06
C ASP A 86 -2.99 23.80 -0.56
N LYS A 87 -4.32 23.77 -0.40
CA LYS A 87 -5.20 24.95 -0.33
C LYS A 87 -6.47 24.58 0.42
#